data_AF-A0A7Z9BWJ6-F1
#
_entry.id   AF-A0A7Z9BWJ6-F1
#
_cell.length_a   1.000
_cell.length_b   1.000
_cell.length_c   1.000
_cell.angle_alpha   90.00
_cell.angle_beta   90.00
_cell.angle_gamma   90.00
#
_symmetry.space_group_name_H-M   'P 1'
#
loop_
_entity.id
_entity.type
_entity.pdbx_description
1 polymer ?
#
loop_
_entity_poly.entity_id
_entity_poly.type
_entity_poly.pdbx_seq_one_letter_code
_entity_poly.pdbx_strand_id
1 'polypeptide(L)'
;MKTLFCLGAFRRHSKFSEQGFTLIELLVVIIIIGILSSISLPSFLRLINLAKSTEGKTTISSVSKKQEAFHTEHNEFTSSFPDLGADIKTETENYSFYVFVDNDTFNGAIHIAKSKQKFVESYLQIMYWKNNQLQKCSPVSVDLSFPAGVIVQAVANPKQFCP
;
A
#
# COMPACT_ATOMS: atom_id res chain seq x y z
N MET A 1 17.91 6.47 -85.34
CA MET A 1 17.39 5.69 -84.18
C MET A 1 16.88 6.72 -83.18
N LYS A 2 15.69 7.37 -83.31
CA LYS A 2 14.29 6.85 -83.31
C LYS A 2 14.18 5.68 -82.32
N THR A 3 13.45 5.72 -81.20
CA THR A 3 12.10 6.23 -80.85
C THR A 3 12.04 6.52 -79.32
N LEU A 4 11.41 7.57 -78.79
CA LEU A 4 9.96 7.77 -78.56
C LEU A 4 9.27 6.60 -77.82
N PHE A 5 8.92 6.74 -76.53
CA PHE A 5 7.53 6.60 -76.04
C PHE A 5 7.35 6.94 -74.54
N CYS A 6 6.26 7.66 -74.29
CA CYS A 6 5.66 8.09 -73.02
C CYS A 6 5.43 6.98 -71.98
N LEU A 7 5.41 7.33 -70.69
CA LEU A 7 4.16 7.55 -69.94
C LEU A 7 4.44 8.19 -68.57
N GLY A 8 3.84 9.36 -68.34
CA GLY A 8 3.75 9.94 -67.02
C GLY A 8 2.86 9.08 -66.12
N ALA A 9 3.42 8.56 -65.03
CA ALA A 9 2.63 8.08 -63.91
C ALA A 9 2.46 9.26 -62.93
N PHE A 10 1.30 9.89 -63.05
CA PHE A 10 0.78 10.94 -62.18
C PHE A 10 0.92 10.51 -60.71
N ARG A 11 1.86 11.15 -60.00
CA ARG A 11 2.08 10.99 -58.56
C ARG A 11 0.81 11.43 -57.85
N ARG A 12 -0.01 10.46 -57.40
CA ARG A 12 -1.27 10.71 -56.68
C ARG A 12 -0.92 11.34 -55.33
N HIS A 13 -0.91 12.66 -55.26
CA HIS A 13 -1.09 13.38 -54.00
C HIS A 13 -2.46 12.96 -53.47
N SER A 14 -2.49 12.08 -52.47
CA SER A 14 -3.69 11.94 -51.64
C SER A 14 -3.93 13.31 -51.03
N LYS A 15 -4.93 14.03 -51.54
CA LYS A 15 -5.51 15.14 -50.79
C LYS A 15 -6.08 14.50 -49.52
N PHE A 16 -5.29 14.51 -48.46
CA PHE A 16 -5.85 14.43 -47.12
C PHE A 16 -6.84 15.59 -47.06
N SER A 17 -8.13 15.28 -47.03
CA SER A 17 -9.12 16.30 -46.71
C SER A 17 -8.76 16.78 -45.31
N GLU A 18 -8.31 18.03 -45.18
CA GLU A 18 -8.17 18.67 -43.88
C GLU A 18 -9.56 18.90 -43.31
N GLN A 19 -10.15 17.85 -42.76
CA GLN A 19 -11.32 17.91 -41.91
C GLN A 19 -10.84 18.41 -40.54
N GLY A 20 -10.89 19.73 -40.34
CA GLY A 20 -10.66 20.32 -39.03
C GLY A 20 -11.81 19.97 -38.08
N PHE A 21 -11.49 19.55 -36.86
CA PHE A 21 -12.46 19.44 -35.77
C PHE A 21 -13.11 20.80 -35.51
N THR A 22 -14.42 20.81 -35.27
CA THR A 22 -15.09 22.07 -34.91
C THR A 22 -14.81 22.42 -33.45
N LEU A 23 -14.70 23.72 -33.14
CA LEU A 23 -14.45 24.18 -31.76
C LEU A 23 -15.59 23.76 -30.80
N ILE A 24 -16.82 23.68 -31.32
CA ILE A 24 -17.98 23.22 -30.55
C ILE A 24 -17.93 21.72 -30.24
N GLU A 25 -17.40 20.91 -31.15
CA GLU A 25 -17.25 19.46 -30.95
C GLU A 25 -16.22 19.18 -29.86
N LEU A 26 -15.10 19.89 -29.85
CA LEU A 26 -14.13 19.82 -28.76
C LEU A 26 -14.74 20.29 -27.42
N LEU A 27 -15.55 21.35 -27.45
CA LEU A 27 -16.18 21.92 -26.26
C LEU A 27 -17.16 20.96 -25.58
N VAL A 28 -17.99 20.26 -26.35
CA VAL A 28 -18.92 19.26 -25.80
C VAL A 28 -18.15 18.06 -25.21
N VAL A 29 -17.07 17.62 -25.86
CA VAL A 29 -16.24 16.51 -25.36
C VAL A 29 -15.60 16.85 -24.01
N ILE A 30 -15.01 18.05 -23.86
CA ILE A 30 -14.38 18.43 -22.58
C ILE A 30 -15.41 18.57 -21.44
N ILE A 31 -16.65 18.98 -21.76
CA ILE A 31 -17.74 19.03 -20.78
C ILE A 31 -18.11 17.62 -20.32
N ILE A 32 -18.27 16.68 -21.25
CA ILE A 32 -18.62 15.30 -20.92
C ILE A 32 -17.51 14.64 -20.07
N ILE A 33 -16.25 14.73 -20.48
CA ILE A 33 -15.13 14.16 -19.69
C ILE A 33 -14.99 14.86 -18.32
N GLY A 34 -15.31 16.16 -18.23
CA GLY A 34 -15.29 16.90 -16.97
C GLY A 34 -16.33 16.37 -15.97
N ILE A 35 -17.55 16.14 -16.43
CA ILE A 35 -18.64 15.58 -15.60
C ILE A 35 -18.26 14.17 -15.12
N LEU A 36 -17.77 13.31 -16.03
CA LEU A 36 -17.37 11.94 -15.69
C LEU A 36 -16.17 11.91 -14.73
N SER A 37 -15.17 12.76 -14.95
CA SER A 37 -13.96 12.82 -14.12
C SER A 37 -14.24 13.27 -12.69
N SER A 38 -15.16 14.22 -12.51
CA SER A 38 -15.56 14.72 -11.18
C SER A 38 -16.11 13.61 -10.28
N ILE A 39 -16.89 12.68 -10.85
CA ILE A 39 -17.47 11.55 -10.11
C ILE A 39 -16.44 10.42 -9.91
N SER A 40 -15.60 10.16 -10.92
CA SER A 40 -14.67 9.03 -10.91
C SER A 40 -13.44 9.23 -10.02
N LEU A 41 -12.88 10.45 -10.00
CA LEU A 41 -11.62 10.76 -9.31
C LEU A 41 -11.63 10.45 -7.79
N PRO A 42 -12.63 10.84 -6.98
CA PRO A 42 -12.60 10.55 -5.54
C PRO A 42 -12.66 9.04 -5.26
N SER A 43 -13.40 8.26 -6.06
CA SER A 43 -13.46 6.81 -5.94
C SER A 43 -12.11 6.16 -6.24
N PHE A 44 -11.43 6.62 -7.30
CA PHE A 44 -10.11 6.13 -7.68
C PHE A 44 -9.05 6.39 -6.60
N LEU A 45 -9.04 7.59 -6.01
CA LEU A 45 -8.13 7.90 -4.89
C LEU A 45 -8.39 7.01 -3.67
N ARG A 46 -9.65 6.69 -3.36
CA ARG A 46 -9.99 5.76 -2.27
C ARG A 46 -9.46 4.35 -2.54
N LEU A 47 -9.54 3.87 -3.77
CA LEU A 47 -9.00 2.55 -4.15
C LEU A 47 -7.49 2.48 -3.98
N ILE A 48 -6.77 3.54 -4.36
CA ILE A 48 -5.32 3.64 -4.13
C ILE A 48 -5.01 3.57 -2.64
N ASN A 49 -5.73 4.31 -1.80
CA ASN A 49 -5.51 4.29 -0.35
C ASN A 49 -5.84 2.93 0.25
N LEU A 50 -6.89 2.24 -0.22
CA LEU A 50 -7.22 0.89 0.23
C LEU A 50 -6.14 -0.13 -0.15
N ALA A 51 -5.56 -0.01 -1.35
CA ALA A 51 -4.43 -0.84 -1.77
C ALA A 51 -3.22 -0.64 -0.85
N LYS A 52 -2.87 0.61 -0.54
CA LYS A 52 -1.82 0.95 0.43
C LYS A 52 -2.13 0.39 1.82
N SER A 53 -3.35 0.58 2.31
CA SER A 53 -3.78 0.01 3.60
C SER A 53 -3.66 -1.51 3.64
N THR A 54 -3.93 -2.18 2.52
CA THR A 54 -3.78 -3.64 2.39
C THR A 54 -2.32 -4.05 2.44
N GLU A 55 -1.42 -3.30 1.80
CA GLU A 55 0.03 -3.52 1.89
C GLU A 55 0.51 -3.50 3.35
N GLY A 56 0.13 -2.47 4.12
CA GLY A 56 0.53 -2.37 5.52
C GLY A 56 0.02 -3.56 6.36
N LYS A 57 -1.27 -3.90 6.23
CA LYS A 57 -1.90 -5.02 6.96
C LYS A 57 -1.29 -6.38 6.62
N THR A 58 -1.07 -6.65 5.33
CA THR A 58 -0.52 -7.93 4.86
C THR A 58 0.95 -8.09 5.25
N THR A 59 1.72 -7.00 5.21
CA THR A 59 3.12 -7.03 5.62
C THR A 59 3.26 -7.28 7.12
N ILE A 60 2.53 -6.55 7.97
CA ILE A 60 2.54 -6.81 9.43
C ILE A 60 2.06 -8.23 9.74
N SER A 61 1.01 -8.71 9.08
CA SER A 61 0.52 -10.08 9.27
C SER A 61 1.57 -11.13 8.90
N SER A 62 2.41 -10.83 7.91
CA SER A 62 3.54 -11.68 7.54
C SER A 62 4.64 -11.62 8.59
N VAL A 63 4.97 -10.43 9.11
CA VAL A 63 5.92 -10.23 10.24
C VAL A 63 5.46 -11.05 11.46
N SER A 64 4.19 -10.95 11.84
CA SER A 64 3.65 -11.69 13.00
C SER A 64 3.74 -13.21 12.83
N LYS A 65 3.53 -13.74 11.62
CA LYS A 65 3.74 -15.18 11.34
C LYS A 65 5.20 -15.59 11.49
N LYS A 66 6.14 -14.75 11.04
CA LYS A 66 7.57 -15.02 11.20
C LYS A 66 8.00 -14.91 12.66
N GLN A 67 7.43 -13.98 13.40
CA GLN A 67 7.63 -13.84 14.83
C GLN A 67 7.12 -15.07 15.61
N GLU A 68 5.96 -15.61 15.23
CA GLU A 68 5.40 -16.85 15.78
C GLU A 68 6.35 -18.04 15.55
N ALA A 69 6.89 -18.15 14.33
CA ALA A 69 7.89 -19.18 14.01
C ALA A 69 9.18 -19.00 14.83
N PHE A 70 9.72 -17.78 14.90
CA PHE A 70 10.93 -17.47 15.66
C PHE A 70 10.77 -17.80 17.16
N HIS A 71 9.64 -17.43 17.74
CA HIS A 71 9.32 -17.76 19.13
C HIS A 71 9.17 -19.27 19.35
N THR A 72 8.65 -20.01 18.37
CA THR A 72 8.57 -21.48 18.47
C THR A 72 9.95 -22.14 18.49
N GLU A 73 10.94 -21.52 17.84
CA GLU A 73 12.32 -22.03 17.77
C GLU A 73 13.16 -21.61 18.98
N HIS A 74 13.04 -20.36 19.44
CA HIS A 74 13.93 -19.77 20.45
C HIS A 74 13.27 -19.54 21.82
N ASN A 75 11.95 -19.73 21.95
CA ASN A 75 11.14 -19.39 23.13
C ASN A 75 11.23 -17.92 23.57
N GLU A 76 11.60 -17.03 22.66
CA GLU A 76 11.68 -15.59 22.89
C GLU A 76 11.20 -14.84 21.65
N PHE A 77 10.76 -13.60 21.84
CA PHE A 77 10.49 -12.68 20.74
C PHE A 77 11.76 -11.88 20.42
N THR A 78 11.99 -11.58 19.14
CA THR A 78 13.05 -10.68 18.66
C THR A 78 12.50 -9.36 18.13
N SER A 79 13.22 -8.26 18.36
CA SER A 79 12.96 -6.94 17.74
C SER A 79 13.74 -6.72 16.44
N SER A 80 14.66 -7.64 16.13
CA SER A 80 15.55 -7.58 14.97
C SER A 80 14.87 -8.19 13.73
N PHE A 81 14.72 -7.39 12.68
CA PHE A 81 14.16 -7.86 11.41
C PHE A 81 14.98 -8.94 10.71
N PRO A 82 16.34 -8.89 10.70
CA PRO A 82 17.16 -9.97 10.16
C PRO A 82 16.84 -11.36 10.73
N ASP A 83 16.54 -11.44 12.03
CA ASP A 83 16.25 -12.69 12.74
C ASP A 83 14.88 -13.27 12.33
N LEU A 84 13.96 -12.39 11.94
CA LEU A 84 12.66 -12.79 11.36
C LEU A 84 12.81 -13.24 9.91
N GLY A 85 13.99 -13.13 9.29
CA GLY A 85 14.28 -13.61 7.95
C GLY A 85 14.33 -12.51 6.90
N ALA A 86 15.29 -12.66 5.97
CA ALA A 86 15.77 -11.64 5.03
C ALA A 86 14.71 -11.02 4.08
N ASP A 87 13.54 -11.65 3.91
CA ASP A 87 12.50 -11.13 3.00
C ASP A 87 11.66 -9.99 3.59
N ILE A 88 11.77 -9.70 4.90
CA ILE A 88 11.01 -8.60 5.49
C ILE A 88 11.75 -7.29 5.26
N LYS A 89 11.22 -6.47 4.36
CA LYS A 89 11.67 -5.09 4.18
C LYS A 89 11.20 -4.25 5.37
N THR A 90 12.14 -3.61 6.07
CA THR A 90 11.86 -2.68 7.18
C THR A 90 11.16 -1.41 6.71
N GLU A 91 11.29 -1.09 5.41
CA GLU A 91 10.63 0.04 4.79
C GLU A 91 10.11 -0.31 3.40
N THR A 92 8.94 0.22 3.09
CA THR A 92 8.39 0.28 1.73
C THR A 92 8.21 1.74 1.32
N GLU A 93 7.67 1.96 0.12
CA GLU A 93 7.31 3.29 -0.35
C GLU A 93 6.22 3.93 0.53
N ASN A 94 5.31 3.12 1.07
CA ASN A 94 4.13 3.59 1.80
C ASN A 94 4.27 3.48 3.32
N TYR A 95 5.08 2.54 3.83
CA TYR A 95 5.16 2.23 5.26
C TYR A 95 6.60 2.12 5.77
N SER A 96 6.79 2.43 7.05
CA SER A 96 7.96 2.03 7.86
C SER A 96 7.48 1.06 8.93
N PHE A 97 8.19 -0.07 9.08
CA PHE A 97 7.84 -1.12 10.02
C PHE A 97 8.72 -1.05 11.27
N TYR A 98 8.11 -1.22 12.43
CA TYR A 98 8.79 -1.27 13.72
C TYR A 98 8.30 -2.48 14.51
N VAL A 99 9.22 -3.15 15.22
CA VAL A 99 8.90 -4.23 16.14
C VAL A 99 9.37 -3.83 17.53
N PHE A 100 8.44 -3.86 18.48
CA PHE A 100 8.73 -3.70 19.89
C PHE A 100 8.50 -5.04 20.56
N VAL A 101 9.46 -5.47 21.35
CA VAL A 101 9.39 -6.72 22.10
C VAL A 101 9.59 -6.42 23.56
N ASP A 102 8.82 -7.12 24.39
CA ASP A 102 9.05 -7.22 25.82
C ASP A 102 8.82 -8.68 26.22
N ASN A 103 9.93 -9.38 26.51
CA ASN A 103 9.93 -10.78 26.93
C ASN A 103 9.70 -10.94 28.45
N ASP A 104 9.81 -9.86 29.23
CA ASP A 104 9.82 -9.91 30.69
C ASP A 104 8.45 -9.66 31.30
N THR A 105 7.79 -8.55 30.91
CA THR A 105 6.53 -8.10 31.55
C THR A 105 5.33 -8.48 30.70
N PHE A 106 5.41 -8.21 29.40
CA PHE A 106 4.34 -8.45 28.44
C PHE A 106 4.39 -9.86 27.83
N ASN A 107 5.59 -10.45 27.76
CA ASN A 107 5.91 -11.67 27.01
C ASN A 107 5.26 -11.69 25.63
N GLY A 108 5.61 -10.71 24.80
CA GLY A 108 5.00 -10.51 23.49
C GLY A 108 5.73 -9.53 22.59
N ALA A 109 5.20 -9.41 21.38
CA ALA A 109 5.67 -8.49 20.36
C ALA A 109 4.54 -7.58 19.87
N ILE A 110 4.88 -6.32 19.62
CA ILE A 110 4.04 -5.32 19.01
C ILE A 110 4.67 -4.94 17.67
N HIS A 111 3.96 -5.23 16.60
CA HIS A 111 4.33 -4.86 15.25
C HIS A 111 3.57 -3.63 14.82
N ILE A 112 4.28 -2.65 14.27
CA ILE A 112 3.72 -1.37 13.85
C ILE A 112 4.10 -1.12 12.41
N ALA A 113 3.11 -0.81 11.57
CA ALA A 113 3.31 -0.23 10.26
C ALA A 113 2.89 1.23 10.33
N LYS A 114 3.88 2.10 10.42
CA LYS A 114 3.69 3.54 10.37
C LYS A 114 3.55 3.97 8.91
N SER A 115 2.41 4.56 8.58
CA SER A 115 2.20 5.14 7.26
C SER A 115 3.14 6.34 7.05
N LYS A 116 3.77 6.40 5.88
CA LYS A 116 4.56 7.56 5.42
C LYS A 116 3.66 8.64 4.81
N GLN A 117 2.39 8.34 4.54
CA GLN A 117 1.46 9.23 3.84
C GLN A 117 0.33 9.71 4.74
N LYS A 118 -0.02 11.00 4.63
CA LYS A 118 -1.01 11.66 5.49
C LYS A 118 -2.43 11.12 5.36
N PHE A 119 -2.81 10.58 4.20
CA PHE A 119 -4.16 10.08 3.91
C PHE A 119 -4.30 8.56 4.05
N VAL A 120 -3.29 7.90 4.61
CA VAL A 120 -3.25 6.45 4.78
C VAL A 120 -3.03 6.15 6.25
N GLU A 121 -3.88 5.30 6.80
CA GLU A 121 -3.84 4.92 8.22
C GLU A 121 -2.60 4.09 8.55
N SER A 122 -2.11 4.25 9.79
CA SER A 122 -1.11 3.36 10.36
C SER A 122 -1.78 2.16 11.01
N TYR A 123 -1.05 1.05 11.11
CA TYR A 123 -1.57 -0.20 11.66
C TYR A 123 -0.68 -0.73 12.76
N LEU A 124 -1.31 -1.35 13.75
CA LEU A 124 -0.66 -2.01 14.85
C LEU A 124 -1.22 -3.43 14.99
N GLN A 125 -0.35 -4.38 15.22
CA GLN A 125 -0.69 -5.77 15.49
C GLN A 125 0.09 -6.22 16.72
N ILE A 126 -0.62 -6.88 17.62
CA ILE A 126 -0.06 -7.36 18.87
C ILE A 126 -0.12 -8.89 18.87
N MET A 127 0.92 -9.51 19.40
CA MET A 127 0.90 -10.90 19.81
C MET A 127 1.58 -11.06 21.16
N TYR A 128 1.03 -11.91 22.01
CA TYR A 128 1.58 -12.15 23.35
C TYR A 128 1.25 -13.55 23.83
N TRP A 129 2.09 -14.06 24.72
CA TRP A 129 1.88 -15.35 25.33
C TRP A 129 0.98 -15.22 26.56
N LYS A 130 -0.11 -15.98 26.60
CA LYS A 130 -1.02 -16.02 27.76
C LYS A 130 -1.58 -17.41 27.97
N ASN A 131 -1.57 -17.89 29.22
CA ASN A 131 -2.10 -19.20 29.59
C ASN A 131 -1.53 -20.35 28.74
N ASN A 132 -0.23 -20.31 28.46
CA ASN A 132 0.46 -21.30 27.62
C ASN A 132 -0.01 -21.35 26.15
N GLN A 133 -0.63 -20.27 25.65
CA GLN A 133 -1.04 -20.12 24.26
C GLN A 133 -0.63 -18.77 23.71
N LEU A 134 -0.22 -18.75 22.44
CA LEU A 134 0.02 -17.51 21.70
C LEU A 134 -1.32 -16.86 21.35
N GLN A 135 -1.55 -15.66 21.87
CA GLN A 135 -2.68 -14.82 21.48
C GLN A 135 -2.22 -13.86 20.39
N LYS A 136 -2.71 -14.05 19.16
CA LYS A 136 -2.43 -13.18 18.01
C LYS A 136 -3.66 -12.37 17.66
N CYS A 137 -3.52 -11.05 17.59
CA CYS A 137 -4.61 -10.13 17.31
C CYS A 137 -4.62 -9.71 15.83
N SER A 138 -5.78 -9.31 15.32
CA SER A 138 -5.89 -8.77 13.96
C SER A 138 -5.30 -7.35 13.89
N PRO A 139 -4.76 -6.91 12.75
CA PRO A 139 -4.23 -5.55 12.63
C PRO A 139 -5.32 -4.47 12.84
N VAL A 140 -5.09 -3.56 13.78
CA VAL A 140 -5.98 -2.44 14.10
C VAL A 140 -5.40 -1.13 13.56
N SER A 141 -6.24 -0.26 13.02
CA SER A 141 -5.83 1.09 12.59
C SER A 141 -5.59 1.98 13.80
N VAL A 142 -4.43 2.65 13.84
CA VAL A 142 -4.04 3.56 14.92
C VAL A 142 -3.49 4.85 14.34
N ASP A 143 -3.78 5.99 14.98
CA ASP A 143 -3.14 7.26 14.66
C ASP A 143 -1.83 7.38 15.45
N LEU A 144 -0.70 7.29 14.74
CA LEU A 144 0.65 7.36 15.32
C LEU A 144 1.22 8.79 15.34
N SER A 145 0.36 9.82 15.36
CA SER A 145 0.78 11.19 15.62
C SER A 145 1.57 11.33 16.93
N PHE A 146 1.33 10.44 17.91
CA PHE A 146 2.12 10.28 19.14
C PHE A 146 2.50 8.80 19.37
N PRO A 147 3.61 8.32 18.77
CA PRO A 147 3.91 6.89 18.71
C PRO A 147 4.22 6.26 20.07
N ALA A 148 4.81 7.02 21.01
CA ALA A 148 5.15 6.50 22.33
C ALA A 148 3.91 6.19 23.20
N GLY A 149 2.88 7.02 23.13
CA GLY A 149 1.65 6.83 23.93
C GLY A 149 0.88 5.56 23.52
N VAL A 150 0.84 5.28 22.22
CA VAL A 150 0.15 4.10 21.68
C VAL A 150 0.84 2.81 22.11
N ILE A 151 2.19 2.77 22.09
CA ILE A 151 2.95 1.59 22.53
C ILE A 151 2.72 1.33 24.02
N VAL A 152 2.79 2.37 24.86
CA VAL A 152 2.55 2.23 26.31
C VAL A 152 1.13 1.73 26.59
N GLN A 153 0.12 2.24 25.88
CA GLN A 153 -1.26 1.76 26.01
C GLN A 153 -1.42 0.31 25.53
N ALA A 154 -0.77 -0.06 24.43
CA ALA A 154 -0.80 -1.40 23.88
C ALA A 154 -0.16 -2.43 24.82
N VAL A 155 0.93 -2.08 25.49
CA VAL A 155 1.58 -2.93 26.52
C VAL A 155 0.71 -2.99 27.79
N ALA A 156 0.16 -1.86 28.24
CA ALA A 156 -0.63 -1.80 29.48
C ALA A 156 -1.99 -2.50 29.37
N ASN A 157 -2.65 -2.43 28.21
CA ASN A 157 -3.94 -3.07 27.97
C ASN A 157 -4.03 -3.66 26.55
N PRO A 158 -3.37 -4.80 26.29
CA PRO A 158 -3.33 -5.41 24.95
C PRO A 158 -4.71 -5.81 24.44
N LYS A 159 -5.65 -6.17 25.33
CA LYS A 159 -7.01 -6.57 24.96
C LYS A 159 -7.79 -5.48 24.23
N GLN A 160 -7.48 -4.20 24.48
CA GLN A 160 -8.14 -3.08 23.81
C GLN A 160 -7.82 -3.04 22.30
N PHE A 161 -6.67 -3.56 21.90
CA PHE A 161 -6.22 -3.61 20.51
C PHE A 161 -6.42 -4.99 19.88
N CYS A 162 -7.19 -5.84 20.56
CA CYS A 162 -7.56 -7.18 20.13
C CYS A 162 -9.09 -7.27 20.09
N PRO A 163 -9.72 -6.80 19.00
CA PRO A 163 -11.15 -6.99 18.79
C PRO A 163 -11.51 -8.47 18.62
#